data_AF-J9FPA9-F1
#
_entry.id   AF-J9FPA9-F1
#
_cell.length_a   1.000
_cell.length_b   1.000
_cell.length_c   1.000
_cell.angle_alpha   90.00
_cell.angle_beta   90.00
_cell.angle_gamma   90.00
#
_symmetry.space_group_name_H-M   'P 1'
#
loop_
_entity.id
_entity.type
_entity.pdbx_description
1 polymer ?
#
loop_
_entity_poly.entity_id
_entity_poly.type
_entity_poly.pdbx_seq_one_letter_code
_entity_poly.pdbx_strand_id
1 'polypeptide(L)' 'MFVHIEAIIYSMTPAERAKPSIINPKRKRRIAAGSGTSVEEVNRLLRQFEAMQKLMKKIKRNPRAFGRRLGRGF' A
#
# COMPACT_ATOMS: atom_id res chain seq x y z
N MET A 1 -4.93 -9.81 -14.00
CA MET A 1 -3.77 -9.63 -13.09
C MET A 1 -3.94 -8.47 -12.09
N PHE A 2 -4.70 -7.40 -12.38
CA PHE A 2 -4.95 -6.29 -11.43
C PHE A 2 -6.28 -6.36 -10.65
N VAL A 3 -7.21 -7.22 -11.08
CA VAL A 3 -8.59 -7.29 -10.55
C VAL A 3 -8.65 -7.53 -9.03
N HIS A 4 -7.72 -8.33 -8.49
CA HIS A 4 -7.69 -8.67 -7.07
C HIS A 4 -7.28 -7.47 -6.19
N ILE A 5 -6.47 -6.53 -6.70
CA ILE A 5 -6.06 -5.35 -5.92
C ILE A 5 -7.24 -4.41 -5.75
N GLU A 6 -7.98 -4.14 -6.83
CA GLU A 6 -9.16 -3.30 -6.79
C GLU A 6 -10.23 -3.88 -5.85
N ALA A 7 -10.50 -5.19 -5.94
CA ALA A 7 -11.44 -5.87 -5.05
C ALA A 7 -11.05 -5.72 -3.56
N ILE A 8 -9.76 -5.87 -3.23
CA ILE A 8 -9.24 -5.66 -1.87
C ILE A 8 -9.48 -4.21 -1.41
N ILE A 9 -9.19 -3.22 -2.27
CA ILE A 9 -9.36 -1.80 -1.94
C ILE A 9 -10.84 -1.43 -1.77
N TYR A 10 -11.73 -1.97 -2.61
CA TYR A 10 -13.17 -1.74 -2.50
C TYR A 10 -13.79 -2.42 -1.26
N SER A 11 -13.16 -3.46 -0.73
CA SER A 11 -13.57 -4.14 0.52
C SER A 11 -13.12 -3.42 1.80
N MET A 12 -12.40 -2.31 1.67
CA MET A 12 -12.00 -1.43 2.77
C MET A 12 -13.03 -0.33 3.03
N THR A 13 -13.18 0.04 4.29
CA THR A 13 -13.90 1.26 4.67
C THR A 13 -13.09 2.52 4.30
N PRO A 14 -13.73 3.69 4.14
CA PRO A 14 -13.02 4.95 3.89
C PRO A 14 -11.91 5.25 4.92
N ALA A 15 -12.15 4.95 6.20
CA ALA A 15 -11.16 5.14 7.26
C ALA A 15 -9.93 4.24 7.09
N GLU A 16 -10.12 2.99 6.67
CA GLU A 16 -9.02 2.05 6.41
C GLU A 16 -8.20 2.45 5.19
N ARG A 17 -8.83 2.96 4.13
CA ARG A 17 -8.15 3.49 2.93
C ARG A 17 -7.33 4.73 3.24
N ALA A 18 -7.89 5.67 4.01
CA ALA A 18 -7.20 6.87 4.44
C ALA A 18 -6.03 6.57 5.39
N LYS A 19 -6.19 5.57 6.27
CA LYS A 19 -5.17 5.19 7.25
C LYS A 19 -4.97 3.68 7.34
N PRO A 20 -4.17 3.08 6.44
CA PRO A 20 -3.96 1.62 6.42
C PRO A 20 -3.31 1.06 7.69
N SER A 21 -2.69 1.90 8.53
CA SER A 21 -2.10 1.48 9.80
C SER A 21 -3.13 1.00 10.85
N ILE A 22 -4.43 1.28 10.66
CA ILE A 22 -5.49 0.81 11.57
C ILE A 22 -5.97 -0.62 11.24
N ILE A 23 -5.47 -1.20 10.14
CA ILE A 23 -5.89 -2.52 9.64
C ILE A 23 -5.24 -3.63 10.47
N ASN A 24 -5.96 -4.03 11.52
CA ASN A 24 -5.61 -5.14 12.41
C ASN A 24 -6.00 -6.51 11.81
N PRO A 25 -5.61 -7.64 12.44
CA PRO A 25 -5.91 -8.99 11.91
C PRO A 25 -7.40 -9.25 11.65
N LYS A 26 -8.31 -8.76 12.52
CA LYS A 26 -9.77 -8.90 12.34
C LYS A 26 -10.24 -8.18 11.05
N ARG A 27 -9.74 -6.97 10.81
CA ARG A 27 -10.03 -6.21 9.58
C ARG A 27 -9.47 -6.89 8.34
N LYS A 28 -8.24 -7.45 8.41
CA LYS A 28 -7.64 -8.20 7.29
C LYS A 28 -8.51 -9.39 6.87
N ARG A 29 -9.01 -10.17 7.84
CA ARG A 29 -9.93 -11.29 7.57
C ARG A 29 -11.23 -10.82 6.91
N ARG A 30 -11.83 -9.72 7.38
CA ARG A 30 -13.04 -9.14 6.77
C ARG A 30 -12.79 -8.68 5.33
N ILE A 31 -11.67 -7.98 5.09
CA ILE A 31 -11.30 -7.49 3.76
C ILE A 31 -11.09 -8.68 2.82
N ALA A 32 -10.28 -9.65 3.22
CA ALA A 32 -10.00 -10.87 2.45
C ALA A 32 -11.29 -11.62 2.06
N ALA A 33 -12.20 -11.81 3.02
CA ALA A 33 -13.50 -12.43 2.77
C ALA A 33 -14.38 -11.60 1.81
N GLY A 34 -14.40 -10.28 1.96
CA GLY A 34 -15.17 -9.37 1.10
C GLY A 34 -14.62 -9.25 -0.33
N SER A 35 -13.31 -9.41 -0.51
CA SER A 35 -12.65 -9.33 -1.81
C SER A 35 -12.45 -10.66 -2.51
N GLY A 36 -12.80 -11.79 -1.86
CA GLY A 36 -12.54 -13.13 -2.40
C GLY A 36 -11.04 -13.46 -2.50
N THR A 37 -10.22 -12.89 -1.63
CA THR A 37 -8.76 -13.08 -1.62
C THR A 37 -8.28 -13.66 -0.28
N SER A 38 -7.01 -14.02 -0.22
CA SER A 38 -6.36 -14.49 1.01
C SER A 38 -5.93 -13.33 1.93
N VAL A 39 -5.68 -13.63 3.21
CA VAL A 39 -5.13 -12.65 4.18
C VAL A 39 -3.69 -12.28 3.82
N GLU A 40 -2.98 -13.21 3.20
CA GLU A 40 -1.61 -13.08 2.71
C GLU A 40 -1.53 -12.03 1.59
N GLU A 41 -2.49 -12.03 0.67
CA GLU A 41 -2.61 -11.04 -0.39
C GLU A 41 -2.89 -9.63 0.16
N VAL A 42 -3.80 -9.52 1.14
CA VAL A 42 -4.05 -8.25 1.84
C VAL A 42 -2.76 -7.78 2.54
N ASN A 43 -2.03 -8.67 3.20
CA ASN A 43 -0.75 -8.35 3.83
C ASN A 43 0.32 -7.91 2.82
N ARG A 44 0.38 -8.53 1.65
CA ARG A 44 1.31 -8.16 0.58
C ARG A 44 1.00 -6.75 0.07
N LEU A 45 -0.26 -6.43 -0.16
CA LEU A 45 -0.69 -5.10 -0.58
C LEU A 45 -0.30 -4.04 0.46
N LEU A 46 -0.59 -4.28 1.75
CA LEU A 46 -0.27 -3.35 2.83
C LEU A 46 1.24 -3.08 2.93
N ARG A 47 2.07 -4.13 2.78
CA ARG A 47 3.54 -3.99 2.78
C ARG A 47 4.04 -3.18 1.59
N GLN A 48 3.50 -3.42 0.40
CA GLN A 48 3.83 -2.65 -0.81
C GLN A 48 3.49 -1.18 -0.63
N PHE A 49 2.29 -0.89 -0.11
CA PHE A 49 1.86 0.48 0.19
C PHE A 49 2.77 1.18 1.20
N GLU A 50 3.16 0.50 2.28
CA GLU A 50 4.07 1.05 3.29
C GLU A 50 5.46 1.37 2.70
N ALA A 51 5.98 0.49 1.84
CA ALA A 51 7.24 0.71 1.14
C ALA A 51 7.16 1.96 0.23
N MET A 52 6.07 2.12 -0.52
CA MET A 52 5.84 3.30 -1.35
C MET A 52 5.69 4.58 -0.52
N GLN A 53 4.98 4.54 0.61
CA GLN A 53 4.90 5.68 1.52
C GLN A 53 6.27 6.10 2.06
N LYS A 54 7.11 5.12 2.45
CA LYS A 54 8.48 5.39 2.90
C LYS A 54 9.31 6.03 1.80
N LEU A 55 9.17 5.57 0.57
CA LEU A 55 9.85 6.16 -0.59
C LEU A 55 9.39 7.61 -0.82
N MET A 56 8.07 7.85 -0.89
CA MET A 56 7.53 9.20 -1.09
C MET A 56 7.94 10.16 0.03
N LYS A 57 7.99 9.69 1.28
CA LYS A 57 8.47 10.50 2.41
C LYS A 57 9.95 10.88 2.26
N LYS A 58 10.80 9.95 1.80
CA LYS A 58 12.22 10.22 1.51
C LYS A 58 12.37 11.23 0.38
N ILE A 59 11.59 11.10 -0.69
CA ILE A 59 11.57 12.04 -1.81
C ILE A 59 11.14 13.43 -1.33
N LYS A 60 10.05 13.54 -0.56
CA LYS A 60 9.58 14.82 -0.01
C LYS A 60 10.61 15.50 0.89
N ARG A 61 11.37 14.72 1.67
CA ARG A 61 12.42 15.25 2.57
C ARG A 61 13.66 15.72 1.82
N ASN A 62 14.00 15.12 0.67
CA ASN A 62 15.23 15.41 -0.06
C ASN A 62 15.06 15.29 -1.59
N PRO A 63 14.23 16.15 -2.21
CA PRO A 63 13.92 16.05 -3.64
C PRO A 63 15.17 16.28 -4.51
N ARG A 64 16.06 17.20 -4.10
CA ARG A 64 17.33 17.47 -4.79
C ARG A 64 18.30 16.29 -4.75
N ALA A 65 18.36 15.56 -3.64
CA ALA A 65 19.25 14.40 -3.53
C ALA A 65 18.74 13.22 -4.38
N PHE A 66 17.42 13.03 -4.45
CA PHE A 66 16.80 12.05 -5.33
C PHE A 66 17.02 12.39 -6.82
N GLY A 67 16.80 13.65 -7.22
CA GLY A 67 17.05 14.12 -8.59
C GLY A 67 18.50 13.95 -9.04
N ARG A 68 19.47 14.26 -8.17
CA ARG A 68 20.91 14.04 -8.45
C ARG A 68 21.30 12.56 -8.59
N ARG A 69 20.55 11.65 -7.96
CA ARG A 69 20.81 10.20 -8.02
C ARG A 69 20.19 9.56 -9.26
N LEU A 70 19.06 10.10 -9.75
CA LEU A 70 18.45 9.69 -11.01
C LEU A 70 19.16 10.26 -12.24
N GLY A 71 19.69 11.49 -12.16
CA GLY A 71 20.39 12.15 -13.27
C GLY A 71 21.84 11.71 -13.49
N ARG A 72 22.34 10.70 -12.77
CA ARG A 72 23.71 10.16 -12.91
C ARG A 72 23.76 8.73 -13.46
N GLY A 73 22.61 8.19 -13.87
CA GLY A 73 22.46 6.84 -14.43
C GLY A 73 22.20 6.80 -15.93
N PHE A 74 22.31 7.94 -16.62
CA PHE A 74 22.35 8.09 -18.08
C PHE A 74 23.53 8.99 -18.43
#